data_AF-A0A351TKL3-F1
#
_entry.id   AF-A0A351TKL3-F1
#
_cell.length_a   1.000
_cell.length_b   1.000
_cell.length_c   1.000
_cell.angle_alpha   90.00
_cell.angle_beta   90.00
_cell.angle_gamma   90.00
#
_symmetry.space_group_name_H-M   'P 1'
#
loop_
_entity.id
_entity.type
_entity.pdbx_description
1 polymer ?
#
loop_
_entity_poly.entity_id
_entity_poly.type
_entity_poly.pdbx_seq_one_letter_code
_entity_poly.pdbx_strand_id
1 'polypeptide(L)'
;METKDYYLGFDIGTGSVGWAVTDENYQLKKVHGKTLWGSRLFETAVTAEERRGFRAARRRLERRKNRIELLQELFADEISKVDKGFYHRLKESRYVAEDKKDISGDTPDLPYALFVDSDFSDKDYHVNYPTIYHLRRALMKQEEPFDVRLVYLAVHHILKHRGH
;
A
#
# COMPACT_ATOMS: atom_id res chain seq x y z
N MET A 1 -16.55 53.71 -36.18
CA MET A 1 -16.60 53.44 -34.72
C MET A 1 -15.18 53.63 -34.23
N GLU A 2 -14.91 54.68 -33.46
CA GLU A 2 -13.56 54.96 -32.95
C GLU A 2 -13.11 53.83 -32.02
N THR A 3 -12.00 53.19 -32.36
CA THR A 3 -11.25 52.32 -31.46
C THR A 3 -10.58 53.20 -30.42
N LYS A 4 -11.06 53.15 -29.18
CA LYS A 4 -10.40 53.80 -28.04
C LYS A 4 -9.53 52.79 -27.31
N ASP A 5 -8.26 53.12 -27.19
CA ASP A 5 -7.30 52.30 -26.45
C ASP A 5 -7.62 52.27 -24.95
N TYR A 6 -7.13 51.24 -24.27
CA TYR A 6 -7.34 51.01 -22.85
C TYR A 6 -6.16 50.22 -22.26
N TYR A 7 -5.96 50.36 -20.96
CA TYR A 7 -5.02 49.54 -20.20
C TYR A 7 -5.77 48.46 -19.43
N LEU A 8 -5.17 47.28 -19.33
CA LEU A 8 -5.66 46.17 -18.53
C LEU A 8 -4.54 45.73 -17.59
N GLY A 9 -4.76 45.94 -16.29
CA GLY A 9 -3.85 45.49 -15.24
C GLY A 9 -4.29 44.15 -14.67
N PHE A 10 -3.31 43.30 -14.34
CA PHE A 10 -3.52 42.04 -13.64
C PHE A 10 -2.65 41.99 -12.38
N ASP A 11 -3.22 41.52 -11.28
CA ASP A 11 -2.52 41.17 -10.05
C ASP A 11 -2.69 39.66 -9.83
N ILE A 12 -1.64 38.89 -10.13
CA ILE A 12 -1.70 37.42 -10.16
C ILE A 12 -1.10 36.87 -8.87
N GLY A 13 -1.98 36.48 -7.95
CA GLY A 13 -1.65 35.77 -6.72
C GLY A 13 -1.73 34.26 -6.85
N THR A 14 -1.39 33.55 -5.77
CA THR A 14 -1.39 32.07 -5.72
C THR A 14 -2.78 31.44 -5.60
N GLY A 15 -3.79 32.23 -5.22
CA GLY A 15 -5.19 31.82 -5.10
C GLY A 15 -6.18 32.88 -5.58
N SER A 16 -5.68 33.91 -6.26
CA SER A 16 -6.51 34.97 -6.82
C SER A 16 -5.87 35.60 -8.06
N VAL A 17 -6.70 36.10 -8.97
CA VAL A 17 -6.27 37.04 -10.02
C VAL A 17 -7.16 38.27 -9.95
N GLY A 18 -6.59 39.38 -9.50
CA GLY A 18 -7.17 40.71 -9.61
C GLY A 18 -7.02 41.26 -11.02
N TRP A 19 -8.00 42.01 -11.50
CA TRP A 19 -7.94 42.68 -12.79
C TRP A 19 -8.67 44.03 -12.76
N ALA A 20 -8.19 44.99 -13.54
CA ALA A 20 -8.82 46.29 -13.70
C ALA A 20 -8.54 46.88 -15.09
N VAL A 21 -9.54 47.53 -15.67
CA VAL A 21 -9.45 48.21 -16.98
C VAL A 21 -9.54 49.71 -16.78
N THR A 22 -8.54 50.43 -17.28
CA THR A 22 -8.53 51.91 -17.29
C THR A 22 -8.47 52.45 -18.71
N ASP A 23 -8.88 53.69 -18.90
CA ASP A 23 -8.52 54.46 -20.09
C ASP A 23 -7.10 55.03 -19.99
N GLU A 24 -6.68 55.82 -20.98
CA GLU A 24 -5.37 56.46 -21.04
C GLU A 24 -5.13 57.51 -19.93
N ASN A 25 -6.20 58.01 -19.31
CA ASN A 25 -6.14 58.94 -18.17
C ASN A 25 -6.20 58.21 -16.81
N TYR A 26 -6.01 56.88 -16.83
CA TYR A 26 -6.06 56.00 -15.66
C TYR A 26 -7.42 56.01 -14.93
N GLN A 27 -8.50 56.32 -15.64
CA GLN A 27 -9.86 56.24 -15.08
C GLN A 27 -10.46 54.86 -15.34
N LEU A 28 -11.11 54.29 -14.32
CA LEU A 28 -11.76 52.98 -14.43
C LEU A 28 -12.91 53.01 -15.44
N LYS A 29 -12.88 52.10 -16.41
CA LYS A 29 -13.94 52.01 -17.43
C LYS A 29 -15.21 51.38 -16.85
N LYS A 30 -16.36 51.85 -17.31
CA LYS A 30 -17.68 51.30 -16.99
C LYS A 30 -18.38 50.83 -18.26
N VAL A 31 -19.00 49.66 -18.19
CA VAL A 31 -19.81 49.07 -19.27
C VAL A 31 -21.12 48.56 -18.67
N HIS A 32 -22.26 48.99 -19.22
CA HIS A 32 -23.60 48.65 -18.71
C HIS A 32 -23.76 48.89 -17.19
N GLY A 33 -23.25 50.02 -16.69
CA GLY A 33 -23.32 50.39 -15.27
C GLY A 33 -22.37 49.64 -14.34
N LYS A 34 -21.57 48.69 -14.86
CA LYS A 34 -20.58 47.93 -14.08
C LYS A 34 -19.18 48.45 -14.35
N THR A 35 -18.43 48.74 -13.30
CA THR A 35 -16.99 49.07 -13.41
C THR A 35 -16.20 47.83 -13.79
N LEU A 36 -15.29 47.96 -14.75
CA LEU A 36 -14.47 46.88 -15.27
C LEU A 36 -13.26 46.62 -14.37
N TRP A 37 -13.52 46.06 -13.20
CA TRP A 37 -12.52 45.55 -12.27
C TRP A 37 -13.11 44.40 -11.48
N GLY A 38 -12.24 43.56 -10.92
CA GLY A 38 -12.67 42.46 -10.07
C GLY A 38 -11.53 41.57 -9.64
N SER A 39 -11.88 40.48 -8.97
CA SER A 39 -10.94 39.44 -8.59
C SER A 39 -11.57 38.06 -8.80
N ARG A 40 -10.79 37.13 -9.34
CA ARG A 40 -11.16 35.72 -9.46
C ARG A 40 -10.41 34.93 -8.39
N LEU A 41 -11.14 34.33 -7.45
CA LEU A 41 -10.58 33.44 -6.43
C LEU A 41 -10.56 31.98 -6.93
N PHE A 42 -9.54 31.22 -6.56
CA PHE A 42 -9.40 29.79 -6.85
C PHE A 42 -8.56 29.08 -5.76
N GLU A 43 -8.67 27.76 -5.69
CA GLU A 43 -7.86 26.96 -4.77
C GLU A 43 -6.38 27.02 -5.17
N THR A 44 -5.51 27.16 -4.17
CA THR A 44 -4.07 27.23 -4.39
C THR A 44 -3.52 25.92 -4.94
N ALA A 45 -2.41 26.03 -5.69
CA ALA A 45 -1.78 24.86 -6.30
C ALA A 45 -1.27 23.87 -5.22
N VAL A 46 -1.71 22.62 -5.32
CA VAL A 46 -1.19 21.52 -4.51
C VAL A 46 0.07 20.94 -5.18
N THR A 47 1.16 20.86 -4.44
CA THR A 47 2.42 20.30 -4.96
C THR A 47 2.30 18.80 -5.22
N ALA A 48 3.14 18.27 -6.11
CA ALA A 48 3.14 16.83 -6.42
C ALA A 48 3.82 15.95 -5.34
N GLU A 49 4.25 16.53 -4.22
CA GLU A 49 5.01 15.84 -3.18
C GLU A 49 4.23 14.72 -2.52
N GLU A 50 3.00 15.00 -2.09
CA GLU A 50 2.15 14.00 -1.43
C GLU A 50 1.85 12.82 -2.38
N ARG A 51 1.52 13.14 -3.64
CA ARG A 51 1.31 12.14 -4.71
C ARG A 51 2.55 11.29 -4.95
N ARG A 52 3.76 11.87 -4.86
CA ARG A 52 5.03 11.13 -4.93
C ARG A 52 5.16 10.16 -3.76
N GLY A 53 4.79 10.58 -2.54
CA GLY A 53 4.75 9.73 -1.36
C GLY A 53 3.86 8.49 -1.54
N PHE A 54 2.59 8.69 -1.92
CA PHE A 54 1.67 7.58 -2.17
C PHE A 54 2.14 6.64 -3.28
N ARG A 55 2.70 7.19 -4.37
CA ARG A 55 3.25 6.37 -5.46
C ARG A 55 4.43 5.52 -5.01
N ALA A 56 5.35 6.09 -4.25
CA ALA A 56 6.51 5.35 -3.72
C ALA A 56 6.05 4.24 -2.77
N ALA A 57 5.10 4.52 -1.87
CA ALA A 57 4.54 3.55 -0.94
C ALA A 57 3.85 2.38 -1.66
N ARG A 58 3.00 2.65 -2.66
CA ARG A 58 2.34 1.60 -3.47
C ARG A 58 3.35 0.67 -4.15
N ARG A 59 4.33 1.24 -4.87
CA ARG A 59 5.40 0.45 -5.52
C ARG A 59 6.20 -0.38 -4.53
N ARG A 60 6.46 0.14 -3.33
CA ARG A 60 7.16 -0.60 -2.26
C ARG A 60 6.34 -1.80 -1.80
N LEU A 61 5.03 -1.63 -1.61
CA LEU A 61 4.12 -2.71 -1.20
C LEU A 61 3.99 -3.78 -2.28
N GLU A 62 3.84 -3.38 -3.54
CA GLU A 62 3.81 -4.30 -4.70
C GLU A 62 5.10 -5.12 -4.79
N ARG A 63 6.28 -4.47 -4.75
CA ARG A 63 7.56 -5.18 -4.77
C ARG A 63 7.78 -6.09 -3.55
N ARG A 64 7.17 -5.77 -2.41
CA ARG A 64 7.18 -6.66 -1.24
C ARG A 64 6.30 -7.88 -1.49
N LYS A 65 5.10 -7.69 -2.05
CA LYS A 65 4.19 -8.76 -2.44
C LYS A 65 4.85 -9.71 -3.45
N ASN A 66 5.39 -9.18 -4.54
CA ASN A 66 6.04 -9.99 -5.59
C ASN A 66 7.22 -10.83 -5.04
N ARG A 67 7.97 -10.31 -4.07
CA ARG A 67 9.07 -11.07 -3.45
C ARG A 67 8.57 -12.24 -2.61
N ILE A 68 7.43 -12.08 -1.94
CA ILE A 68 6.82 -13.18 -1.19
C ILE A 68 6.18 -14.19 -2.15
N GLU A 69 5.55 -13.74 -3.24
CA GLU A 69 5.02 -14.63 -4.27
C GLU A 69 6.13 -15.47 -4.91
N LEU A 70 7.25 -14.85 -5.29
CA LEU A 70 8.41 -15.59 -5.80
C LEU A 70 8.96 -16.60 -4.77
N LEU A 71 9.00 -16.23 -3.48
CA LEU A 71 9.42 -17.17 -2.44
C LEU A 71 8.45 -18.35 -2.35
N GLN A 72 7.13 -18.11 -2.45
CA GLN A 72 6.12 -19.17 -2.44
C GLN A 72 6.28 -20.08 -3.66
N GLU A 73 6.52 -19.54 -4.85
CA GLU A 73 6.80 -20.32 -6.07
C GLU A 73 8.00 -21.23 -5.89
N LEU A 74 9.11 -20.73 -5.33
CA LEU A 74 10.33 -21.52 -5.10
C LEU A 74 10.14 -22.68 -4.11
N PHE A 75 9.23 -22.53 -3.14
CA PHE A 75 8.94 -23.54 -2.13
C PHE A 75 7.69 -24.38 -2.45
N ALA A 76 7.00 -24.05 -3.55
CA ALA A 76 5.67 -24.59 -3.86
C ALA A 76 5.65 -26.12 -3.89
N ASP A 77 6.58 -26.72 -4.61
CA ASP A 77 6.63 -28.16 -4.81
C ASP A 77 6.93 -28.89 -3.50
N GLU A 78 7.94 -28.45 -2.74
CA GLU A 78 8.33 -29.11 -1.50
C GLU A 78 7.29 -28.95 -0.38
N ILE A 79 6.68 -27.77 -0.25
CA ILE A 79 5.60 -27.59 0.72
C ILE A 79 4.36 -28.39 0.32
N SER A 80 4.02 -28.46 -0.97
CA SER A 80 2.82 -29.19 -1.42
C SER A 80 2.92 -30.71 -1.19
N LYS A 81 4.14 -31.27 -1.15
CA LYS A 81 4.35 -32.68 -0.80
C LYS A 81 3.96 -32.98 0.65
N VAL A 82 4.17 -32.02 1.56
CA VAL A 82 3.83 -32.13 2.98
C VAL A 82 2.39 -31.69 3.21
N ASP A 83 1.99 -30.54 2.67
CA ASP A 83 0.75 -29.85 3.00
C ASP A 83 0.31 -28.90 1.87
N LYS A 84 -0.57 -29.40 1.00
CA LYS A 84 -1.11 -28.65 -0.15
C LYS A 84 -1.91 -27.41 0.26
N GLY A 85 -2.49 -27.39 1.46
CA GLY A 85 -3.35 -26.30 1.94
C GLY A 85 -2.61 -25.16 2.62
N PHE A 86 -1.30 -25.31 2.86
CA PHE A 86 -0.51 -24.40 3.68
C PHE A 86 -0.58 -22.93 3.24
N TYR A 87 -0.28 -22.64 1.97
CA TYR A 87 -0.30 -21.25 1.46
C TYR A 87 -1.69 -20.66 1.40
N HIS A 88 -2.71 -21.49 1.17
CA HIS A 88 -4.10 -21.06 1.17
C HIS A 88 -4.50 -20.60 2.57
N ARG A 89 -4.23 -21.42 3.59
CA ARG A 89 -4.46 -21.04 5.00
C ARG A 89 -3.67 -19.78 5.41
N LEU A 90 -2.42 -19.64 4.95
CA LEU A 90 -1.64 -18.43 5.18
C LEU A 90 -2.29 -17.17 4.57
N LYS A 91 -2.86 -17.27 3.37
CA LYS A 91 -3.57 -16.17 2.68
C LYS A 91 -4.90 -15.81 3.37
N GLU A 92 -5.61 -16.82 3.86
CA GLU A 92 -6.91 -16.70 4.52
C GLU A 92 -6.80 -16.37 6.02
N SER A 93 -5.59 -16.38 6.60
CA SER A 93 -5.31 -16.06 8.01
C SER A 93 -5.85 -14.71 8.50
N ARG A 94 -6.15 -13.80 7.59
CA ARG A 94 -6.68 -12.46 7.89
C ARG A 94 -8.18 -12.45 8.22
N TYR A 95 -8.90 -13.53 7.87
CA TYR A 95 -10.35 -13.63 8.01
C TYR A 95 -10.73 -14.35 9.30
N VAL A 96 -11.93 -14.07 9.79
CA VAL A 96 -12.56 -14.82 10.89
C VAL A 96 -12.89 -16.24 10.44
N ALA A 97 -13.08 -17.15 11.38
CA ALA A 97 -13.25 -18.58 11.08
C ALA A 97 -14.42 -18.84 10.13
N GLU A 98 -15.54 -18.11 10.27
CA GLU A 98 -16.72 -18.31 9.42
C GLU A 98 -16.49 -17.90 7.95
N ASP A 99 -15.58 -16.95 7.71
CA ASP A 99 -15.30 -16.39 6.38
C ASP A 99 -14.17 -17.12 5.65
N LYS A 100 -13.41 -17.97 6.34
CA LYS A 100 -12.34 -18.75 5.72
C LYS A 100 -12.93 -19.73 4.74
N LYS A 101 -12.42 -19.74 3.53
CA LYS A 101 -12.81 -20.71 2.50
C LYS A 101 -11.65 -21.64 2.24
N ASP A 102 -11.92 -22.88 1.89
CA ASP A 102 -10.93 -23.80 1.32
C ASP A 102 -10.79 -23.60 -0.20
N ILE A 103 -10.12 -24.53 -0.88
CA ILE A 103 -9.95 -24.48 -2.34
C ILE A 103 -11.29 -24.76 -3.07
N SER A 104 -12.18 -25.53 -2.46
CA SER A 104 -13.51 -25.89 -2.99
C SER A 104 -14.54 -24.77 -2.78
N GLY A 105 -14.25 -23.82 -1.90
CA GLY A 105 -15.12 -22.69 -1.54
C GLY A 105 -15.96 -22.93 -0.29
N ASP A 106 -15.76 -24.07 0.38
CA ASP A 106 -16.44 -24.44 1.62
C ASP A 106 -15.70 -23.86 2.83
N THR A 107 -16.40 -23.65 3.94
CA THR A 107 -15.79 -23.20 5.20
C THR A 107 -15.22 -24.41 5.94
N PRO A 108 -13.88 -24.59 5.98
CA PRO A 108 -13.31 -25.76 6.61
C PRO A 108 -13.32 -25.59 8.14
N ASP A 109 -13.68 -26.65 8.86
CA ASP A 109 -13.48 -26.71 10.30
C ASP A 109 -11.99 -26.98 10.58
N LEU A 110 -11.22 -25.89 10.77
CA LEU A 110 -9.79 -25.97 11.04
C LEU A 110 -9.54 -25.69 12.52
N PRO A 111 -8.99 -26.65 13.29
CA PRO A 111 -8.71 -26.44 14.71
C PRO A 111 -7.61 -25.38 14.92
N TYR A 112 -6.78 -25.13 13.91
CA TYR A 112 -5.62 -24.25 13.95
C TYR A 112 -5.49 -23.45 12.65
N ALA A 113 -4.70 -22.37 12.67
CA ALA A 113 -4.58 -21.43 11.56
C ALA A 113 -3.58 -21.88 10.50
N LEU A 114 -2.42 -22.44 10.87
CA LEU A 114 -1.36 -22.79 9.91
C LEU A 114 -1.09 -24.30 9.85
N PHE A 115 -0.78 -24.91 10.99
CA PHE A 115 -0.42 -26.31 11.15
C PHE A 115 -1.61 -27.10 11.67
N VAL A 116 -2.11 -28.02 10.85
CA VAL A 116 -3.33 -28.81 11.11
C VAL A 116 -3.05 -30.31 11.06
N ASP A 117 -1.79 -30.68 11.24
CA ASP A 117 -1.37 -32.08 11.25
C ASP A 117 -1.78 -32.75 12.57
N SER A 118 -1.88 -34.08 12.58
CA SER A 118 -2.17 -34.82 13.81
C SER A 118 -1.09 -34.67 14.87
N ASP A 119 0.17 -34.56 14.43
CA ASP A 119 1.34 -34.66 15.29
C ASP A 119 2.01 -33.29 15.51
N PHE A 120 1.55 -32.24 14.82
CA PHE A 120 2.11 -30.90 14.92
C PHE A 120 1.04 -29.83 14.70
N SER A 121 0.82 -29.00 15.72
CA SER A 121 -0.17 -27.92 15.69
C SER A 121 0.45 -26.54 15.88
N ASP A 122 -0.36 -25.49 15.65
CA ASP A 122 0.04 -24.12 15.97
C ASP A 122 0.41 -23.93 17.45
N LYS A 123 -0.22 -24.68 18.36
CA LYS A 123 0.11 -24.64 19.79
C LYS A 123 1.53 -25.16 20.02
N ASP A 124 1.86 -26.30 19.42
CA ASP A 124 3.20 -26.89 19.53
C ASP A 124 4.26 -25.98 18.91
N TYR A 125 3.94 -25.37 17.76
CA TYR A 125 4.78 -24.35 17.14
C TYR A 125 5.07 -23.19 18.09
N HIS A 126 4.06 -22.64 18.77
CA HIS A 126 4.23 -21.52 19.70
C HIS A 126 4.91 -21.91 21.01
N VAL A 127 4.76 -23.16 21.47
CA VAL A 127 5.50 -23.70 22.62
C VAL A 127 6.98 -23.85 22.29
N ASN A 128 7.29 -24.47 21.15
CA ASN A 128 8.67 -24.72 20.71
C ASN A 128 9.38 -23.43 20.28
N TYR A 129 8.65 -22.51 19.64
CA TYR A 129 9.18 -21.25 19.13
C TYR A 129 8.28 -20.08 19.55
N PRO A 130 8.45 -19.55 20.78
CA PRO A 130 7.63 -18.45 21.30
C PRO A 130 7.65 -17.20 20.43
N THR A 131 8.72 -16.98 19.67
CA THR A 131 8.80 -15.93 18.65
C THR A 131 9.47 -16.47 17.39
N ILE A 132 9.24 -15.79 16.26
CA ILE A 132 9.90 -16.11 14.98
C ILE A 132 11.44 -16.07 15.08
N TYR A 133 12.00 -15.33 16.04
CA TYR A 133 13.44 -15.27 16.27
C TYR A 133 13.98 -16.53 16.96
N HIS A 134 13.17 -17.21 17.78
CA HIS A 134 13.53 -18.52 18.34
C HIS A 134 13.64 -19.55 17.21
N LEU A 135 12.68 -19.56 16.28
CA LEU A 135 12.75 -20.41 15.10
C LEU A 135 13.99 -20.11 14.24
N ARG A 136 14.25 -18.84 13.93
CA ARG A 136 15.44 -18.44 13.18
C ARG A 136 16.73 -18.88 13.87
N ARG A 137 16.81 -18.75 15.20
CA ARG A 137 17.97 -19.19 15.98
C ARG A 137 18.13 -20.70 15.97
N ALA A 138 17.03 -21.44 16.08
CA ALA A 138 17.00 -22.91 16.00
C ALA A 138 17.57 -23.38 14.66
N LEU A 139 17.03 -22.89 13.55
CA LEU A 139 17.48 -23.18 12.19
C LEU A 139 18.96 -22.84 11.92
N MET A 140 19.55 -21.92 12.68
CA MET A 140 20.96 -21.54 12.54
C MET A 140 21.91 -22.38 13.40
N LYS A 141 21.42 -23.02 14.46
CA LYS A 141 22.26 -23.63 15.50
C LYS A 141 22.10 -25.14 15.62
N GLN A 142 20.94 -25.67 15.24
CA GLN A 142 20.65 -27.09 15.29
C GLN A 142 20.92 -27.69 13.91
N GLU A 143 21.49 -28.90 13.90
CA GLU A 143 21.82 -29.64 12.68
C GLU A 143 20.73 -30.65 12.29
N GLU A 144 19.65 -30.71 13.07
CA GLU A 144 18.51 -31.60 12.80
C GLU A 144 17.73 -31.17 11.56
N PRO A 145 17.12 -32.11 10.80
CA PRO A 145 16.27 -31.76 9.69
C PRO A 145 15.00 -31.07 10.19
N PHE A 146 14.65 -29.93 9.60
CA PHE A 146 13.45 -29.16 9.91
C PHE A 146 12.36 -29.37 8.87
N ASP A 147 11.11 -29.25 9.31
CA ASP A 147 9.97 -29.12 8.41
C ASP A 147 10.15 -27.93 7.47
N VAL A 148 9.97 -28.18 6.17
CA VAL A 148 10.10 -27.18 5.10
C VAL A 148 9.19 -25.95 5.32
N ARG A 149 8.03 -26.12 5.95
CA ARG A 149 7.11 -25.02 6.31
C ARG A 149 7.74 -24.09 7.35
N LEU A 150 8.47 -24.64 8.33
CA LEU A 150 9.19 -23.85 9.33
C LEU A 150 10.35 -23.06 8.68
N VAL A 151 11.09 -23.70 7.78
CA VAL A 151 12.15 -23.04 6.98
C VAL A 151 11.54 -21.87 6.18
N TYR A 152 10.42 -22.12 5.49
CA TYR A 152 9.71 -21.09 4.74
C TYR A 152 9.29 -19.91 5.64
N LEU A 153 8.71 -20.16 6.82
CA LEU A 153 8.28 -19.09 7.72
C LEU A 153 9.45 -18.19 8.16
N ALA A 154 10.60 -18.79 8.45
CA ALA A 154 11.81 -18.06 8.82
C ALA A 154 12.34 -17.18 7.66
N VAL A 155 12.44 -17.74 6.45
CA VAL A 155 12.91 -17.01 5.26
C VAL A 155 11.90 -15.93 4.85
N HIS A 156 10.60 -16.24 4.87
CA HIS A 156 9.50 -15.31 4.63
C HIS A 156 9.61 -14.10 5.55
N HIS A 157 9.85 -14.30 6.85
CA HIS A 157 10.02 -13.21 7.81
C HIS A 157 11.22 -12.32 7.44
N ILE A 158 12.37 -12.91 7.11
CA ILE A 158 13.58 -12.16 6.70
C ILE A 158 13.31 -11.34 5.43
N LEU A 159 12.71 -11.93 4.40
CA LEU A 159 12.47 -11.23 3.13
C LEU A 159 11.38 -10.16 3.21
N LYS A 160 10.39 -10.35 4.09
CA LYS A 160 9.33 -9.37 4.36
C LYS A 160 9.87 -8.18 5.16
N HIS A 161 10.76 -8.43 6.12
CA HIS A 161 11.34 -7.44 7.05
C HIS A 161 12.87 -7.38 6.90
N ARG A 162 13.35 -7.10 5.68
CA ARG A 162 14.76 -7.26 5.27
C ARG A 162 15.76 -6.21 5.78
N GLY A 163 15.35 -5.30 6.66
CA GLY A 163 16.15 -4.13 7.01
C GLY A 163 16.18 -3.07 5.89
N HIS A 164 17.09 -2.11 6.03
CA HIS A 164 17.29 -1.01 5.08
C HIS A 164 18.08 -1.46 3.83
#